data_AF-A0ABD2GHT0-F1
#
_entry.id   AF-A0ABD2GHT0-F1
#
_cell.length_a   1.000
_cell.length_b   1.000
_cell.length_c   1.000
_cell.angle_alpha   90.00
_cell.angle_beta   90.00
_cell.angle_gamma   90.00
#
_symmetry.space_group_name_H-M   'P 1'
#
loop_
_entity.id
_entity.type
_entity.pdbx_description
1 polymer ?
#
loop_
_entity_poly.entity_id
_entity_poly.type
_entity_poly.pdbx_seq_one_letter_code
_entity_poly.pdbx_strand_id
1 'polypeptide(L)' 'MQKCGTKPLSQGRRSLLAATVEHQGRYDKASHWPINTMHRFQRCRHCDKRTTYASEKCKAPLHIQCFKMYYGQ' A
#
# COMPACT_ATOMS: atom_id res chain seq x y z
N MET A 1 8.21 32.02 -40.63
CA MET A 1 9.22 31.35 -39.79
C MET A 1 8.60 31.12 -38.42
N GLN A 2 8.40 29.86 -38.05
CA GLN A 2 7.73 29.42 -36.81
C GLN A 2 8.67 29.61 -35.60
N LYS A 3 8.12 30.01 -34.44
CA LYS A 3 8.82 30.10 -33.16
C LYS A 3 8.00 29.33 -32.12
N CYS A 4 8.58 28.28 -31.54
CA CYS A 4 7.97 27.44 -30.50
C CYS A 4 8.52 27.80 -29.10
N GLY A 5 7.62 27.96 -28.11
CA GLY A 5 7.84 27.88 -26.64
C GLY A 5 8.39 29.15 -25.94
N THR A 6 8.11 29.50 -24.68
CA THR A 6 7.41 28.84 -23.55
C THR A 6 7.21 29.87 -22.39
N LYS A 7 6.12 29.74 -21.58
CA LYS A 7 5.87 30.25 -20.19
C LYS A 7 5.31 31.71 -20.04
N PRO A 8 4.45 32.03 -19.03
CA PRO A 8 4.46 31.53 -17.65
C PRO A 8 3.20 30.80 -17.16
N LEU A 9 3.45 29.75 -16.37
CA LEU A 9 2.46 29.03 -15.58
C LEU A 9 2.28 29.79 -14.25
N SER A 10 1.52 30.89 -14.26
CA SER A 10 1.25 31.63 -13.02
C SER A 10 -0.05 31.15 -12.37
N GLN A 11 0.15 30.44 -11.26
CA GLN A 11 -0.63 30.57 -10.04
C GLN A 11 -2.11 30.19 -10.07
N GLY A 12 -2.34 28.89 -9.89
CA GLY A 12 -3.59 28.36 -9.36
C GLY A 12 -3.29 27.18 -8.44
N ARG A 13 -2.48 27.38 -7.38
CA ARG A 13 -2.35 26.41 -6.28
C ARG A 13 -3.71 26.30 -5.59
N ARG A 14 -4.63 25.51 -6.15
CA ARG A 14 -5.59 24.80 -5.32
C ARG A 14 -4.80 23.70 -4.64
N SER A 15 -4.35 23.98 -3.42
CA SER A 15 -3.88 22.96 -2.50
C SER A 15 -5.00 21.94 -2.36
N LEU A 16 -4.93 20.87 -3.15
CA LEU A 16 -5.57 19.62 -2.81
C LEU A 16 -4.84 19.16 -1.54
N LEU A 17 -5.32 19.63 -0.39
CA LEU A 17 -5.28 18.84 0.82
C LEU A 17 -6.04 17.56 0.44
N ALA A 18 -5.32 16.61 -0.14
CA ALA A 18 -5.70 15.23 -0.08
C ALA A 18 -5.75 14.93 1.41
N ALA A 19 -6.93 15.12 2.00
CA ALA A 19 -7.30 14.40 3.18
C ALA A 19 -7.22 12.94 2.75
N THR A 20 -6.01 12.38 2.83
CA THR A 20 -5.86 11.00 3.23
C THR A 20 -6.54 10.99 4.58
N VAL A 21 -7.85 10.72 4.55
CA VAL A 21 -8.52 9.98 5.61
C VAL A 21 -7.66 8.74 5.72
N GLU A 22 -6.60 8.87 6.53
CA GLU A 22 -6.06 7.77 7.26
C GLU A 22 -7.29 7.24 7.94
N HIS A 23 -7.84 6.19 7.33
CA HIS A 23 -8.87 5.38 7.89
C HIS A 23 -8.20 4.78 9.14
N GLN A 24 -8.12 5.58 10.22
CA GLN A 24 -8.10 5.14 11.60
C GLN A 24 -9.46 4.45 11.81
N GLY A 25 -9.67 3.37 11.06
CA GLY A 25 -10.67 2.40 11.33
C GLY A 25 -10.35 1.96 12.74
N ARG A 26 -11.23 2.39 13.65
CA ARG A 26 -11.45 1.87 15.01
C ARG A 26 -10.59 0.64 15.17
N TYR A 27 -9.52 0.74 15.97
CA TYR A 27 -8.52 -0.31 16.17
C TYR A 27 -9.23 -1.56 16.66
N ASP A 28 -9.75 -2.33 15.73
CA ASP A 28 -10.34 -3.60 15.99
C ASP A 28 -9.13 -4.48 16.23
N LYS A 29 -9.02 -5.02 17.44
CA LYS A 29 -8.09 -6.09 17.78
C LYS A 29 -8.33 -7.34 16.89
N ALA A 30 -9.06 -7.26 15.78
CA ALA A 30 -9.03 -8.19 14.66
C ALA A 30 -7.60 -8.63 14.39
N SER A 31 -7.31 -9.83 14.90
CA SER A 31 -6.11 -10.60 14.64
C SER A 31 -5.85 -10.59 13.15
N HIS A 32 -4.64 -10.23 12.75
CA HIS A 32 -4.26 -10.44 11.37
C HIS A 32 -4.27 -11.97 11.15
N TRP A 33 -4.93 -12.42 10.07
CA TRP A 33 -4.81 -13.80 9.60
C TRP A 33 -4.20 -13.84 8.19
N PRO A 34 -3.29 -14.78 7.89
CA PRO A 34 -2.79 -14.98 6.54
C PRO A 34 -3.85 -15.72 5.71
N ILE A 35 -4.32 -15.08 4.64
CA ILE A 35 -5.21 -15.69 3.65
C ILE A 35 -4.44 -16.04 2.38
N ASN A 36 -4.77 -17.17 1.76
CA ASN A 36 -4.27 -17.47 0.44
C ASN A 36 -5.06 -16.64 -0.58
N THR A 37 -4.37 -15.72 -1.25
CA THR A 37 -5.02 -14.84 -2.22
C THR A 37 -5.44 -15.58 -3.49
N MET A 38 -4.96 -16.82 -3.74
CA MET A 38 -5.25 -17.64 -4.93
C MET A 38 -4.98 -16.95 -6.29
N HIS A 39 -4.53 -15.70 -6.26
CA HIS A 39 -4.22 -14.83 -7.37
C HIS A 39 -2.71 -14.81 -7.63
N ARG A 40 -2.28 -14.01 -8.61
CA ARG A 40 -0.89 -13.84 -9.05
C ARG A 40 0.08 -13.68 -7.86
N PHE A 41 1.23 -14.36 -7.96
CA PHE A 41 2.33 -14.24 -7.00
C PHE A 41 2.69 -12.77 -6.73
N GLN A 42 2.62 -12.36 -5.46
CA GLN A 42 3.07 -11.06 -4.96
C GLN A 42 4.46 -11.19 -4.33
N ARG A 43 5.13 -10.07 -4.05
CA ARG A 43 6.38 -10.07 -3.29
C ARG A 43 6.11 -9.91 -1.81
N CYS A 44 6.71 -10.77 -0.99
CA CYS A 44 6.62 -10.70 0.46
C CYS A 44 7.27 -9.41 0.97
N ARG A 45 6.59 -8.66 1.83
CA ARG A 45 7.09 -7.39 2.36
C ARG A 45 8.25 -7.54 3.35
N HIS A 46 8.48 -8.75 3.86
CA HIS A 46 9.55 -9.03 4.82
C HIS A 46 10.83 -9.59 4.18
N CYS A 47 10.70 -10.41 3.12
CA CYS A 47 11.87 -11.08 2.52
C CYS A 47 11.96 -10.94 0.99
N ASP A 48 11.08 -10.14 0.37
CA ASP A 48 11.01 -9.86 -1.07
C ASP A 48 10.82 -11.07 -2.00
N LYS A 49 10.73 -12.30 -1.46
CA LYS A 49 10.45 -13.52 -2.21
C LYS A 49 8.97 -13.60 -2.61
N ARG A 50 8.68 -14.38 -3.64
CA ARG A 50 7.30 -14.61 -4.13
C ARG A 50 6.44 -15.27 -3.05
N THR A 51 5.23 -14.76 -2.84
CA THR A 51 4.20 -15.29 -1.93
C THR A 51 2.83 -15.24 -2.59
N THR A 52 1.98 -16.21 -2.29
CA THR A 52 0.53 -16.22 -2.61
C THR A 52 -0.31 -15.82 -1.41
N TYR A 53 0.32 -15.62 -0.25
CA TYR A 53 -0.35 -15.29 1.00
C TYR A 53 -0.28 -13.78 1.25
N ALA A 54 -1.37 -13.26 1.79
CA ALA A 54 -1.46 -11.88 2.26
C ALA A 54 -2.23 -11.81 3.58
N SER A 55 -2.01 -10.77 4.37
CA SER A 55 -2.87 -10.47 5.52
C SER A 55 -4.27 -10.12 5.05
N GLU A 56 -5.31 -10.71 5.63
CA GLU A 56 -6.71 -10.37 5.28
C GLU A 56 -7.00 -8.88 5.51
N LYS A 57 -6.56 -8.37 6.67
CA LYS A 57 -6.84 -6.99 7.13
C LYS A 57 -6.05 -5.94 6.36
N CYS A 58 -4.73 -6.15 6.20
CA CYS A 58 -3.86 -5.16 5.57
C CYS A 58 -3.63 -5.39 4.07
N LYS A 59 -4.06 -6.54 3.55
CA LYS A 59 -3.68 -7.03 2.21
C LYS A 59 -2.17 -7.03 1.98
N ALA A 60 -1.40 -7.07 3.07
CA ALA A 60 0.06 -7.05 3.04
C ALA A 60 0.56 -8.43 2.58
N PRO A 61 1.24 -8.54 1.43
CA PRO A 61 1.76 -9.81 0.95
C PRO A 61 2.88 -10.28 1.88
N LEU A 62 2.65 -11.39 2.57
CA LEU A 62 3.56 -11.95 3.56
C LEU A 62 3.44 -13.47 3.52
N HIS A 63 4.55 -14.19 3.66
CA HIS A 63 4.50 -15.63 3.92
C HIS A 63 3.91 -15.92 5.30
N ILE A 64 3.35 -17.12 5.50
CA ILE A 64 2.84 -17.56 6.81
C ILE A 64 3.91 -17.45 7.90
N GLN A 65 5.18 -17.74 7.59
CA GLN A 65 6.28 -17.60 8.55
C GLN A 65 6.65 -16.14 8.80
N CYS A 66 6.80 -15.35 7.74
CA CYS A 66 7.07 -13.90 7.84
C CYS A 66 5.96 -13.16 8.59
N PHE A 67 4.74 -13.66 8.51
CA PHE A 67 3.59 -13.11 9.21
C PHE A 67 3.76 -13.07 10.73
N LYS A 68 4.25 -14.18 11.30
CA LYS A 68 4.53 -14.28 12.74
C LYS A 68 5.61 -13.28 13.17
N MET A 69 6.62 -13.07 12.32
CA MET A 69 7.70 -12.10 12.59
C MET A 69 7.25 -10.65 12.43
N TYR A 70 6.37 -10.40 11.46
CA TYR A 70 5.89 -9.06 11.11
C TYR A 70 4.82 -8.52 12.07
N TYR A 71 3.92 -9.39 12.55
CA TYR A 71 2.79 -9.01 13.43
C TYR A 71 2.91 -9.55 14.86
N GLY A 72 3.94 -10.34 15.18
CA GLY A 72 4.17 -10.88 16.52
C GLY A 72 5.00 -9.97 17.45
N GLN A 73 5.15 -8.69 17.08
CA GLN A 73 5.80 -7.66 17.89
C GLN A 73 4.77 -6.83 18.66
#